data_AF-A0A950G4L4-F1
#
_entry.id   AF-A0A950G4L4-F1
#
_cell.length_a   1.000
_cell.length_b   1.000
_cell.length_c   1.000
_cell.angle_alpha   90.00
_cell.angle_beta   90.00
_cell.angle_gamma   90.00
#
_symmetry.space_group_name_H-M   'P 1'
#
loop_
_entity.id
_entity.type
_entity.pdbx_description
1 polymer ?
#
loop_
_entity_poly.entity_id
_entity_poly.type
_entity_poly.pdbx_seq_one_letter_code
_entity_poly.pdbx_strand_id
1 'polypeptide(L)' 'MATEQDYYIVAFNTGQAFFPWRWELRRRSSPMGVMVGRSGYHSRAAAEYEGKRFLEGFLRLLAKEERRK' A
#
# COMPACT_ATOMS: atom_id res chain seq x y z
N MET A 1 -15.32 -7.49 -10.01
CA MET A 1 -13.93 -8.00 -10.04
C MET A 1 -13.03 -6.86 -9.63
N ALA A 2 -12.16 -7.06 -8.63
CA ALA A 2 -11.27 -6.01 -8.14
C ALA A 2 -10.19 -5.80 -9.19
N THR A 3 -10.41 -4.86 -10.11
CA THR A 3 -9.41 -4.52 -11.13
C THR A 3 -8.18 -3.90 -10.45
N GLU A 4 -7.02 -3.92 -11.11
CA GLU A 4 -5.76 -3.36 -10.61
C GLU A 4 -5.88 -1.91 -10.09
N GLN A 5 -6.93 -1.17 -10.46
CA GLN A 5 -7.22 0.19 -9.99
C GLN A 5 -7.93 0.26 -8.63
N ASP A 6 -8.37 -0.86 -8.07
CA ASP A 6 -9.09 -0.90 -6.80
C ASP A 6 -8.14 -0.72 -5.61
N TYR A 7 -6.90 -1.19 -5.72
CA TYR A 7 -5.88 -1.06 -4.70
C TYR A 7 -4.91 0.08 -5.00
N TYR A 8 -4.60 0.90 -4.00
CA TYR A 8 -3.70 2.04 -4.13
C TYR A 8 -2.95 2.29 -2.84
N ILE A 9 -1.80 2.95 -2.94
CA ILE A 9 -1.03 3.38 -1.77
C ILE A 9 -1.28 4.84 -1.45
N VAL A 10 -1.23 5.15 -0.16
CA VAL A 10 -1.21 6.51 0.34
C VAL A 10 0.02 6.67 1.20
N ALA A 11 0.83 7.68 0.92
CA ALA A 11 1.91 8.11 1.80
C ALA A 11 1.49 9.37 2.56
N PHE A 12 1.73 9.39 3.85
CA PHE A 12 1.36 10.51 4.71
C PHE A 12 2.37 10.72 5.84
N ASN A 13 2.37 11.92 6.37
CA ASN A 13 3.18 12.30 7.51
C ASN A 13 2.44 11.97 8.81
N THR A 14 3.12 11.28 9.72
CA THR A 14 2.60 10.81 11.01
C THR A 14 2.78 11.83 12.14
N GLY A 15 3.48 12.95 11.88
CA GLY A 15 3.84 13.95 12.89
C GLY A 15 4.97 13.52 13.83
N GLN A 16 5.60 12.37 13.60
CA GLN A 16 6.70 11.88 14.43
C GLN A 16 8.00 12.66 14.17
N ALA A 17 8.78 12.90 15.23
CA ALA A 17 10.02 13.67 15.15
C ALA A 17 11.10 13.00 14.28
N PHE A 18 11.20 11.67 14.36
CA PHE A 18 12.11 10.87 13.52
C PHE A 18 11.28 9.98 12.62
N PHE A 19 11.68 9.90 11.34
CA PHE A 19 11.02 9.09 10.32
C PHE A 19 9.51 9.36 10.18
N PRO A 20 9.11 10.62 9.91
CA PRO A 20 7.72 11.03 9.95
C PRO A 20 6.83 10.33 8.90
N TRP A 21 7.40 9.75 7.85
CA TRP A 21 6.61 9.23 6.75
C TRP A 21 6.23 7.75 6.93
N ARG A 22 4.98 7.46 6.59
CA ARG A 22 4.38 6.12 6.51
C ARG A 22 3.66 5.98 5.17
N TRP A 23 3.58 4.75 4.67
CA TRP A 23 2.63 4.39 3.62
C TRP A 23 1.62 3.36 4.11
N GLU A 24 0.44 3.37 3.51
CA GLU A 24 -0.64 2.39 3.71
C GLU A 24 -1.19 1.93 2.37
N LEU A 25 -1.55 0.64 2.27
CA LEU A 25 -2.37 0.10 1.21
C LEU A 25 -3.84 0.35 1.53
N ARG A 26 -4.60 0.80 0.53
CA ARG A 26 -6.03 1.02 0.61
C ARG A 26 -6.73 0.38 -0.58
N ARG A 27 -8.01 0.13 -0.40
CA ARG A 27 -8.92 -0.38 -1.42
C ARG A 27 -10.09 0.59 -1.59
N ARG A 28 -10.49 0.86 -2.84
CA ARG A 28 -11.56 1.84 -3.14
C ARG A 28 -12.94 1.27 -2.90
N SER A 29 -13.16 0.03 -3.31
CA SER A 29 -14.50 -0.60 -3.31
C SER A 29 -14.99 -1.00 -1.92
N SER A 30 -14.09 -1.33 -1.00
CA SER A 30 -14.46 -1.84 0.32
C SER A 30 -13.31 -1.72 1.33
N PRO A 31 -13.62 -1.64 2.64
CA PRO A 31 -12.61 -1.77 3.68
C PRO A 31 -11.88 -3.11 3.57
N MET A 32 -10.56 -3.09 3.76
CA MET A 32 -9.73 -4.30 3.65
C MET A 32 -9.87 -5.26 4.84
N GLY A 33 -10.47 -4.83 5.95
CA GLY A 33 -10.56 -5.60 7.20
C GLY A 33 -9.23 -5.75 7.95
N VAL A 34 -8.10 -5.49 7.29
CA VAL A 34 -6.76 -5.44 7.86
C VAL A 34 -6.03 -4.18 7.38
N MET A 35 -5.23 -3.59 8.26
CA MET A 35 -4.35 -2.47 7.91
C MET A 35 -3.03 -3.02 7.39
N VAL A 36 -2.64 -2.63 6.18
CA VAL A 36 -1.36 -2.99 5.58
C VAL A 36 -0.58 -1.72 5.30
N GLY A 37 0.63 -1.60 5.83
CA GLY A 37 1.46 -0.41 5.68
C GLY A 37 2.77 -0.51 6.45
N ARG A 38 3.65 0.47 6.25
CA ARG A 38 4.93 0.54 6.95
C ARG A 38 5.32 1.99 7.26
N SER A 39 5.83 2.23 8.46
CA SER A 39 6.46 3.51 8.88
C SER A 39 7.97 3.37 8.91
N GLY A 40 8.67 4.48 9.21
CA GLY A 40 10.13 4.48 9.32
C GLY A 40 10.82 5.14 8.13
N TYR A 41 10.14 6.05 7.43
CA TYR A 41 10.70 6.73 6.28
C TYR A 41 11.02 8.20 6.57
N HIS A 42 12.21 8.64 6.15
CA HIS A 42 12.65 10.03 6.29
C HIS A 42 11.97 10.99 5.31
N SER A 43 11.47 10.49 4.19
CA SER A 43 10.84 11.31 3.15
C SER A 43 9.58 10.66 2.60
N ARG A 44 8.68 11.50 2.08
CA ARG A 44 7.49 11.06 1.35
C ARG A 44 7.85 10.15 0.18
N ALA A 45 8.88 10.54 -0.58
CA ALA A 45 9.35 9.79 -1.74
C ALA A 45 9.80 8.37 -1.36
N ALA A 46 10.51 8.21 -0.23
CA ALA A 46 10.93 6.89 0.25
C ALA A 46 9.73 6.01 0.65
N ALA A 47 8.75 6.59 1.33
CA ALA A 47 7.50 5.88 1.68
C ALA A 47 6.69 5.51 0.42
N GLU A 48 6.55 6.42 -0.54
CA GLU A 48 5.85 6.16 -1.80
C GLU A 48 6.55 5.10 -2.65
N TYR A 49 7.88 5.12 -2.71
CA TYR A 49 8.66 4.14 -3.46
C TYR A 49 8.44 2.72 -2.92
N GLU A 50 8.60 2.53 -1.60
CA GLU A 50 8.37 1.22 -0.97
C GLU A 50 6.91 0.79 -1.07
N GLY A 51 5.97 1.72 -0.90
CA GLY A 51 4.54 1.44 -1.08
C GLY A 51 4.22 0.97 -2.49
N LYS A 52 4.70 1.65 -3.53
CA LYS A 52 4.49 1.27 -4.94
C LYS A 52 5.09 -0.10 -5.25
N ARG A 53 6.31 -0.37 -4.77
CA ARG A 53 6.97 -1.67 -4.91
C ARG A 53 6.17 -2.79 -4.25
N PHE A 54 5.62 -2.54 -3.06
CA PHE A 54 4.74 -3.49 -2.38
C PHE A 54 3.45 -3.71 -3.17
N LEU A 55 2.79 -2.64 -3.62
CA LEU A 55 1.55 -2.71 -4.39
C LEU A 55 1.70 -3.56 -5.66
N GLU A 56 2.78 -3.38 -6.40
CA GLU A 56 3.04 -4.17 -7.61
C GLU A 56 3.17 -5.67 -7.29
N GLY A 57 3.93 -6.01 -6.24
CA GLY A 57 4.05 -7.39 -5.77
C GLY A 57 2.71 -7.98 -5.32
N PHE A 58 1.94 -7.19 -4.56
CA PHE A 58 0.62 -7.56 -4.08
C PHE A 58 -0.36 -7.84 -5.23
N LEU A 59 -0.46 -6.95 -6.22
CA LEU A 59 -1.33 -7.13 -7.39
C LEU A 59 -0.97 -8.38 -8.20
N ARG A 60 0.33 -8.66 -8.38
CA ARG A 60 0.79 -9.88 -9.05
C ARG A 60 0.37 -11.16 -8.30
N LEU A 61 0.45 -11.16 -6.96
CA LEU A 61 0.02 -12.29 -6.15
C LEU A 61 -1.50 -12.44 -6.19
N LEU A 62 -2.24 -11.34 -6.05
CA LEU A 62 -3.69 -11.34 -6.10
C LEU A 62 -4.21 -11.89 -7.44
N ALA A 63 -3.62 -11.45 -8.56
CA ALA A 63 -3.97 -11.96 -9.89
C ALA A 63 -3.68 -13.48 -10.04
N LYS A 64 -2.64 -14.00 -9.38
CA LYS A 64 -2.37 -15.44 -9.35
C LYS A 64 -3.40 -16.20 -8.53
N GLU A 65 -3.84 -15.65 -7.40
CA GLU A 65 -4.87 -16.27 -6.56
C GLU A 65 -6.24 -16.28 -7.24
N GLU A 66 -6.63 -15.19 -7.91
CA GLU A 66 -7.90 -15.15 -8.66
C GLU A 66 -7.95 -16.17 -9.80
N ARG A 67 -6.82 -16.45 -10.47
CA ARG A 67 -6.74 -17.50 -11.51
C ARG A 67 -6.81 -18.93 -10.97
N ARG A 68 -6.59 -19.12 -9.67
CA ARG A 68 -6.67 -20.43 -9.01
C ARG A 68 -8.07 -20.73 -8.48
N LYS A 69 -8.94 -19.72 -8.43
CA LYS A 69 -10.37 -19.86 -8.11
C LYS A 69 -11.16 -20.09 -9.38
#